data_AF-A0A2V6CS58-F1
#
_entry.id   AF-A0A2V6CS58-F1
#
_cell.length_a   1.000
_cell.length_b   1.000
_cell.length_c   1.000
_cell.angle_alpha   90.00
_cell.angle_beta   90.00
_cell.angle_gamma   90.00
#
_symmetry.space_group_name_H-M   'P 1'
#
loop_
_entity.id
_entity.type
_entity.pdbx_description
1 polymer ?
#
loop_
_entity_poly.entity_id
_entity_poly.type
_entity_poly.pdbx_seq_one_letter_code
_entity_poly.pdbx_strand_id
1 'polypeptide(L)'
;MRITVFFSPNTPITSDVESLLTEYQYAAKGKIDVEHINPEVNFSRAKELFDKYKVVTDESMLVLDYEGRNKTVKASEMAEVDQTGMAMGEGPRVTSFKGEQAISSAMVDLTEGKKNIIGYVLGHKEPPIAEAAPASPLMPEQQQATSPISVLKTFIENENIKLQELNLFNVDAIPAEMKTIMIVGPQYDFSDREMLLLRDF
;
A
#
# COMPACT_ATOMS: atom_id res chain seq x y z
N MET A 1 11.14 -15.95 -5.32
CA MET A 1 10.03 -15.27 -4.62
C MET A 1 9.03 -16.32 -4.18
N ARG A 2 8.47 -16.21 -2.98
CA ARG A 2 7.38 -17.07 -2.50
C ARG A 2 6.11 -16.25 -2.33
N ILE A 3 4.99 -16.79 -2.76
CA ILE A 3 3.66 -16.20 -2.56
C ILE A 3 2.85 -17.19 -1.75
N THR A 4 2.41 -16.81 -0.55
CA THR A 4 1.51 -17.61 0.26
C THR A 4 0.09 -17.07 0.12
N VAL A 5 -0.85 -17.93 -0.26
CA VAL A 5 -2.26 -17.60 -0.45
C VAL A 5 -3.05 -17.99 0.79
N PHE A 6 -3.71 -17.03 1.43
CA PHE A 6 -4.60 -17.22 2.57
C PHE A 6 -6.04 -16.88 2.17
N PHE A 7 -6.58 -17.59 1.17
CA PHE A 7 -7.94 -17.37 0.69
C PHE A 7 -8.87 -18.41 1.30
N SER A 8 -10.01 -17.95 1.80
CA SER A 8 -11.14 -18.84 2.09
C SER A 8 -11.78 -19.27 0.77
N PRO A 9 -12.28 -20.53 0.64
CA PRO A 9 -12.99 -20.98 -0.56
C PRO A 9 -14.19 -20.10 -0.95
N ASN A 10 -14.75 -19.35 0.00
CA ASN A 10 -15.90 -18.47 -0.21
C ASN A 10 -15.52 -17.06 -0.71
N THR A 11 -14.22 -16.75 -0.84
CA THR A 11 -13.78 -15.45 -1.32
C THR A 11 -14.12 -15.30 -2.80
N PRO A 12 -14.87 -14.26 -3.21
CA PRO A 12 -15.42 -14.15 -4.58
C PRO A 12 -14.39 -14.16 -5.71
N ILE A 13 -13.15 -13.74 -5.43
CA ILE A 13 -12.06 -13.61 -6.42
C ILE A 13 -11.07 -14.76 -6.41
N THR A 14 -11.38 -15.87 -5.73
CA THR A 14 -10.45 -17.01 -5.58
C THR A 14 -9.99 -17.56 -6.94
N SER A 15 -10.92 -17.82 -7.87
CA SER A 15 -10.60 -18.36 -9.18
C SER A 15 -9.75 -17.42 -10.05
N ASP A 16 -10.02 -16.12 -9.97
CA ASP A 16 -9.27 -15.10 -10.72
C ASP A 16 -7.83 -15.01 -10.21
N VAL A 17 -7.65 -15.01 -8.88
CA VAL A 17 -6.33 -15.00 -8.24
C VAL A 17 -5.56 -16.29 -8.54
N GLU A 18 -6.19 -17.46 -8.48
CA GLU A 18 -5.55 -18.74 -8.83
C GLU A 18 -5.08 -18.78 -10.28
N SER A 19 -5.91 -18.31 -11.21
CA SER A 19 -5.57 -18.23 -12.63
C SER A 19 -4.37 -17.30 -12.84
N LEU A 20 -4.41 -16.11 -12.25
CA LEU A 20 -3.35 -15.12 -12.33
C LEU A 20 -2.02 -15.61 -11.72
N LEU A 21 -2.05 -16.25 -10.55
CA LEU A 21 -0.84 -16.82 -9.92
C LEU A 21 -0.24 -17.96 -10.75
N THR A 22 -1.09 -18.76 -11.41
CA THR A 22 -0.63 -19.80 -12.33
C THR A 22 0.12 -19.21 -13.52
N GLU A 23 -0.39 -18.11 -14.09
CA GLU A 23 0.29 -17.38 -15.17
C GLU A 23 1.63 -16.80 -14.71
N TYR A 24 1.68 -16.18 -13.53
CA TYR A 24 2.93 -15.70 -12.94
C TYR A 24 3.95 -16.82 -12.74
N GLN A 25 3.55 -17.97 -12.20
CA GLN A 25 4.45 -19.13 -12.03
C GLN A 25 4.99 -19.63 -13.37
N TYR A 26 4.13 -19.71 -14.39
CA TYR A 26 4.51 -20.11 -15.74
C TYR A 26 5.53 -19.14 -16.35
N ALA A 27 5.24 -17.84 -16.33
CA ALA A 27 6.11 -16.80 -16.86
C ALA A 27 7.46 -16.73 -16.12
N ALA A 28 7.45 -16.98 -14.80
CA ALA A 28 8.63 -16.92 -13.96
C ALA A 28 9.58 -18.11 -14.12
N LYS A 29 9.20 -19.17 -14.84
CA LYS A 29 10.05 -20.37 -15.11
C LYS A 29 10.70 -20.94 -13.84
N GLY A 30 9.91 -21.10 -12.79
CA GLY A 30 10.36 -21.65 -11.51
C GLY A 30 10.97 -20.65 -10.52
N LYS A 31 10.97 -19.34 -10.81
CA LYS A 31 11.42 -18.29 -9.87
C LYS A 31 10.35 -17.87 -8.84
N ILE A 32 9.10 -18.24 -9.07
CA ILE A 32 7.96 -17.98 -8.19
C ILE A 32 7.43 -19.33 -7.66
N ASP A 33 7.38 -19.43 -6.34
CA ASP A 33 6.81 -20.56 -5.60
C ASP A 33 5.49 -20.10 -4.98
N VAL A 34 4.39 -20.84 -5.16
CA VAL A 34 3.06 -20.49 -4.64
C VAL A 34 2.62 -21.56 -3.65
N GLU A 35 2.32 -21.16 -2.43
CA GLU A 35 1.86 -22.03 -1.33
C GLU A 35 0.43 -21.63 -0.95
N HIS A 36 -0.53 -22.54 -1.11
CA HIS A 36 -1.92 -22.30 -0.70
C HIS A 36 -2.14 -22.82 0.72
N ILE A 37 -2.59 -21.94 1.62
CA ILE A 37 -2.90 -22.27 3.01
C ILE A 37 -4.33 -21.87 3.28
N ASN A 38 -5.20 -22.86 3.50
CA ASN A 38 -6.53 -22.60 4.04
C ASN A 38 -6.42 -22.46 5.58
N PRO A 39 -6.66 -21.28 6.17
CA PRO A 39 -6.50 -21.08 7.61
C PRO A 39 -7.46 -21.92 8.46
N GLU A 40 -8.63 -22.27 7.91
CA GLU A 40 -9.67 -23.06 8.59
C GLU A 40 -9.29 -24.54 8.71
N VAL A 41 -8.51 -25.04 7.74
CA VAL A 41 -8.07 -26.44 7.69
C VAL A 41 -6.67 -26.61 8.28
N ASN A 42 -5.76 -25.69 7.95
CA ASN A 42 -4.34 -25.77 8.29
C ASN A 42 -3.96 -24.78 9.41
N PHE A 43 -4.72 -24.79 10.51
CA PHE A 43 -4.60 -23.80 11.60
C PHE A 43 -3.17 -23.61 12.12
N SER A 44 -2.43 -24.68 12.38
CA SER A 44 -1.05 -24.60 12.91
C SER A 44 -0.09 -23.89 11.94
N ARG A 45 -0.17 -24.24 10.65
CA ARG A 45 0.67 -23.65 9.60
C ARG A 45 0.28 -22.20 9.32
N ALA A 46 -1.03 -21.92 9.30
CA ALA A 46 -1.53 -20.56 9.15
C ALA A 46 -1.06 -19.67 10.31
N LYS A 47 -1.15 -20.15 11.55
CA LYS A 47 -0.67 -19.43 12.74
C LYS A 47 0.83 -19.15 12.67
N GLU A 48 1.65 -20.14 12.32
CA GLU A 48 3.10 -19.97 12.14
C GLU A 48 3.42 -18.85 11.14
N LEU A 49 2.72 -18.83 10.00
CA LEU A 49 2.96 -17.84 8.95
C LEU A 49 2.40 -16.46 9.32
N PHE A 50 1.26 -16.39 9.99
CA PHE A 50 0.73 -15.12 10.51
C PHE A 50 1.68 -14.51 11.54
N ASP A 51 2.24 -15.32 12.45
CA ASP A 51 3.25 -14.87 13.42
C ASP A 51 4.54 -14.42 12.71
N LYS A 52 5.01 -15.21 11.73
CA LYS A 52 6.21 -14.88 10.92
C LYS A 52 6.07 -13.54 10.19
N TYR A 53 4.92 -13.31 9.57
CA TYR A 53 4.66 -12.14 8.72
C TYR A 53 3.99 -10.98 9.47
N LYS A 54 3.71 -11.15 10.78
CA LYS A 54 3.00 -10.17 11.62
C LYS A 54 1.66 -9.74 11.01
N VAL A 55 0.93 -10.71 10.46
CA VAL A 55 -0.39 -10.49 9.88
C VAL A 55 -1.42 -10.40 11.01
N VAL A 56 -2.19 -9.31 11.02
CA VAL A 56 -3.22 -9.03 12.04
C VAL A 56 -4.55 -8.72 11.36
N THR A 57 -4.98 -9.60 10.45
CA THR A 57 -6.26 -9.47 9.75
C THR A 57 -6.83 -10.85 9.47
N ASP A 58 -8.16 -10.94 9.45
CA ASP A 58 -8.96 -12.10 9.08
C ASP A 58 -9.40 -12.06 7.60
N GLU A 59 -9.03 -11.01 6.87
CA GLU A 59 -9.32 -10.86 5.46
C GLU A 59 -8.52 -11.86 4.61
N SER A 60 -9.14 -12.35 3.53
CA SER A 60 -8.42 -13.14 2.52
C SER A 60 -7.32 -12.32 1.88
N MET A 61 -6.12 -12.88 1.78
CA MET A 61 -4.94 -12.13 1.36
C MET A 61 -3.84 -13.01 0.78
N LEU A 62 -2.90 -12.35 0.13
CA LEU A 62 -1.62 -12.90 -0.31
C LEU A 62 -0.50 -12.33 0.56
N VAL A 63 0.49 -13.15 0.86
CA VAL A 63 1.78 -12.70 1.39
C VAL A 63 2.86 -13.01 0.39
N LEU A 64 3.51 -11.98 -0.14
CA LEU A 64 4.68 -12.11 -0.99
C LEU A 64 5.94 -12.01 -0.11
N ASP A 65 6.85 -12.97 -0.22
CA ASP A 65 8.14 -13.04 0.48
C ASP A 65 9.28 -13.10 -0.56
N TYR A 66 10.22 -12.16 -0.42
CA TYR A 66 11.42 -12.06 -1.26
C TYR A 66 12.61 -11.53 -0.46
N GLU A 67 13.69 -12.31 -0.39
CA GLU A 67 14.96 -11.93 0.24
C GLU A 67 14.80 -11.33 1.66
N GLY A 68 13.98 -11.98 2.50
CA GLY A 68 13.76 -11.56 3.90
C GLY A 68 12.82 -10.35 4.06
N ARG A 69 12.28 -9.82 2.96
CA ARG A 69 11.24 -8.80 2.94
C ARG A 69 9.91 -9.44 2.59
N ASN A 70 8.83 -8.92 3.15
CA ASN A 70 7.49 -9.39 2.83
C ASN A 70 6.52 -8.23 2.65
N LYS A 71 5.47 -8.45 1.85
CA LYS A 71 4.38 -7.52 1.63
C LYS A 71 3.07 -8.30 1.53
N THR A 72 2.03 -7.72 2.11
CA THR A 72 0.68 -8.27 2.11
C THR A 72 -0.15 -7.59 1.03
N VAL A 73 -0.95 -8.35 0.29
CA VAL A 73 -1.94 -7.83 -0.66
C VAL A 73 -3.30 -8.43 -0.31
N LYS A 74 -4.24 -7.59 0.12
CA LYS A 74 -5.56 -8.01 0.58
C LYS A 74 -6.54 -8.21 -0.57
N ALA A 75 -7.59 -9.01 -0.35
CA ALA A 75 -8.64 -9.21 -1.34
C ALA A 75 -9.32 -7.90 -1.76
N SER A 76 -9.55 -6.99 -0.81
CA SER A 76 -10.08 -5.63 -1.05
C SER A 76 -9.16 -4.75 -1.90
N GLU A 77 -7.85 -4.98 -1.91
CA GLU A 77 -6.90 -4.28 -2.79
C GLU A 77 -6.92 -4.86 -4.22
N MET A 78 -7.33 -6.12 -4.35
CA MET A 78 -7.37 -6.83 -5.63
C MET A 78 -8.71 -6.75 -6.33
N ALA A 79 -9.78 -6.34 -5.66
CA ALA A 79 -11.09 -6.23 -6.29
C ALA A 79 -12.03 -5.27 -5.57
N GLU A 80 -12.87 -4.64 -6.38
CA GLU A 80 -14.05 -3.92 -5.91
C GLU A 80 -15.22 -4.90 -5.85
N VAL A 81 -15.86 -4.96 -4.68
CA VAL A 81 -16.99 -5.84 -4.41
C VAL A 81 -18.20 -5.00 -4.06
N ASP A 82 -19.25 -5.12 -4.86
CA ASP A 82 -20.55 -4.55 -4.56
C ASP A 82 -21.28 -5.45 -3.55
N GLN A 83 -21.56 -4.87 -2.39
CA GLN A 83 -22.26 -5.49 -1.28
C GLN A 83 -23.67 -4.91 -1.08
N THR A 84 -24.10 -3.95 -1.92
CA THR A 84 -25.40 -3.26 -1.76
C THR A 84 -26.59 -4.22 -1.82
N GLY A 85 -26.48 -5.29 -2.60
CA GLY A 85 -27.47 -6.35 -2.69
C GLY A 85 -27.59 -7.25 -1.44
N MET A 86 -26.62 -7.21 -0.50
CA MET A 86 -26.65 -8.09 0.69
C MET A 86 -27.85 -7.82 1.59
N ALA A 87 -28.29 -6.56 1.69
CA ALA A 87 -29.50 -6.20 2.45
C ALA A 87 -30.79 -6.80 1.84
N MET A 88 -30.74 -7.15 0.55
CA MET A 88 -31.84 -7.77 -0.21
C MET A 88 -31.66 -9.28 -0.38
N GLY A 89 -30.66 -9.88 0.28
CA GLY A 89 -30.35 -11.31 0.18
C GLY A 89 -29.55 -11.71 -1.07
N GLU A 90 -29.06 -10.75 -1.85
CA GLU A 90 -28.14 -11.03 -2.96
C GLU A 90 -26.72 -11.22 -2.43
N GLY A 91 -25.97 -12.17 -2.99
CA GLY A 91 -24.57 -12.39 -2.65
C GLY A 91 -23.65 -11.25 -3.14
N PRO A 92 -22.46 -11.10 -2.56
CA PRO A 92 -21.47 -10.12 -2.99
C PRO A 92 -21.10 -10.32 -4.47
N ARG A 93 -21.06 -9.24 -5.24
CA ARG A 93 -20.68 -9.27 -6.67
C ARG A 93 -19.37 -8.51 -6.89
N VAL A 94 -18.42 -9.13 -7.56
CA VAL A 94 -17.19 -8.46 -7.99
C VAL A 94 -17.54 -7.53 -9.15
N THR A 95 -17.30 -6.23 -8.99
CA THR A 95 -17.54 -5.21 -10.03
C THR A 95 -16.30 -4.93 -10.86
N SER A 96 -15.11 -5.03 -10.25
CA SER A 96 -13.83 -4.83 -10.92
C SER A 96 -12.76 -5.70 -10.28
N PHE A 97 -12.01 -6.44 -11.11
CA PHE A 97 -10.83 -7.17 -10.67
C PHE A 97 -9.56 -6.39 -11.04
N LYS A 98 -8.74 -6.08 -10.04
CA LYS A 98 -7.48 -5.32 -10.10
C LYS A 98 -6.30 -6.13 -9.55
N GLY A 99 -6.43 -7.46 -9.49
CA GLY A 99 -5.44 -8.34 -8.86
C GLY A 99 -4.07 -8.27 -9.53
N GLU A 100 -4.01 -8.14 -10.86
CA GLU A 100 -2.74 -8.03 -11.57
C GLU A 100 -1.95 -6.78 -11.15
N GLN A 101 -2.61 -5.62 -11.15
CA GLN A 101 -2.02 -4.35 -10.73
C GLN A 101 -1.51 -4.44 -9.28
N ALA A 102 -2.34 -4.94 -8.36
CA ALA A 102 -2.00 -5.02 -6.95
C ALA A 102 -0.82 -5.98 -6.68
N ILE A 103 -0.84 -7.17 -7.30
CA ILE A 103 0.20 -8.19 -7.14
C ILE A 103 1.51 -7.73 -7.80
N SER A 104 1.47 -7.24 -9.04
CA SER A 104 2.67 -6.77 -9.75
C SER A 104 3.34 -5.61 -9.02
N SER A 105 2.57 -4.62 -8.56
CA SER A 105 3.09 -3.53 -7.73
C SER A 105 3.79 -4.09 -6.49
N ALA A 106 3.17 -5.02 -5.78
CA ALA A 106 3.79 -5.64 -4.60
C ALA A 106 5.09 -6.41 -4.92
N MET A 107 5.17 -7.07 -6.08
CA MET A 107 6.40 -7.74 -6.53
C MET A 107 7.51 -6.73 -6.85
N VAL A 108 7.19 -5.61 -7.49
CA VAL A 108 8.17 -4.55 -7.78
C VAL A 108 8.69 -3.94 -6.49
N ASP A 109 7.80 -3.56 -5.57
CA ASP A 109 8.14 -3.08 -4.22
C ASP A 109 9.12 -4.02 -3.50
N LEU A 110 8.84 -5.32 -3.58
CA LEU A 110 9.65 -6.34 -2.92
C LEU A 110 10.95 -6.63 -3.66
N THR A 111 11.05 -6.45 -4.96
CA THR A 111 12.29 -6.75 -5.69
C THR A 111 13.25 -5.56 -5.68
N GLU A 112 12.76 -4.32 -5.69
CA GLU A 112 13.59 -3.11 -5.77
C GLU A 112 14.44 -2.80 -4.52
N GLY A 113 14.19 -3.43 -3.37
CA GLY A 113 15.05 -3.26 -2.19
C GLY A 113 14.65 -2.10 -1.30
N LYS A 114 14.50 -0.93 -1.92
CA LYS A 114 14.32 0.36 -1.25
C LYS A 114 13.23 1.14 -1.98
N LYS A 115 12.18 1.53 -1.27
CA LYS A 115 11.22 2.51 -1.80
C LYS A 115 11.97 3.80 -2.11
N ASN A 116 11.75 4.36 -3.28
CA ASN A 116 12.22 5.72 -3.54
C ASN A 116 11.45 6.66 -2.62
N ILE A 117 12.16 7.52 -1.89
CA ILE A 117 11.53 8.44 -0.94
C ILE A 117 11.60 9.85 -1.54
N ILE A 118 10.42 10.46 -1.67
CA ILE A 118 10.29 11.89 -1.95
C ILE A 118 10.04 12.59 -0.63
N GLY A 119 10.92 13.53 -0.28
CA GLY A 119 10.73 14.43 0.86
C GLY A 119 9.76 15.54 0.48
N TYR A 120 8.59 15.58 1.09
CA TYR A 120 7.61 16.64 0.87
C TYR A 120 7.75 17.71 1.95
N VAL A 121 8.06 18.92 1.52
CA VAL A 121 8.36 20.01 2.45
C VAL A 121 7.09 20.50 3.14
N LEU A 122 7.17 20.63 4.47
CA LEU A 122 6.15 21.23 5.31
C LEU A 122 6.78 22.28 6.22
N GLY A 123 6.08 23.40 6.39
CA GLY A 123 6.49 24.44 7.34
C GLY A 123 6.14 25.86 6.90
N HIS A 124 5.80 26.04 5.62
CA HIS A 124 5.62 27.33 4.96
C HIS A 124 4.19 27.50 4.44
N LYS A 125 3.22 26.84 5.10
CA LYS A 125 1.79 26.74 4.71
C LYS A 125 1.53 25.99 3.40
N GLU A 126 2.37 25.01 3.09
CA GLU A 126 2.05 24.02 2.06
C GLU A 126 0.79 23.22 2.46
N PRO A 127 0.05 22.67 1.49
CA PRO A 127 -1.03 21.74 1.80
C PRO A 127 -0.51 20.52 2.59
N PRO A 128 -1.24 20.04 3.61
CA PRO A 128 -0.83 18.84 4.36
C PRO A 128 -0.82 17.59 3.45
N ILE A 129 0.02 16.59 3.71
CA ILE A 129 0.02 15.33 2.93
C ILE A 129 -1.08 14.39 3.41
N ALA A 130 -1.31 14.32 4.72
CA ALA A 130 -2.29 13.42 5.31
C ALA A 130 -3.72 13.86 4.98
N GLU A 131 -4.59 12.88 4.75
CA GLU A 131 -6.03 13.11 4.82
C GLU A 131 -6.41 13.48 6.26
N ALA A 132 -7.39 14.37 6.42
CA ALA A 132 -7.97 14.63 7.72
C ALA A 132 -8.39 13.31 8.41
N ALA A 133 -8.22 13.25 9.72
CA ALA A 133 -8.47 12.06 10.55
C ALA A 133 -9.81 11.37 10.20
N PRO A 134 -9.89 10.03 10.36
CA PRO A 134 -11.11 9.29 10.05
C PRO A 134 -12.31 9.93 10.73
N ALA A 135 -13.41 10.04 9.98
CA ALA A 135 -14.65 10.62 10.44
C ALA A 135 -15.06 9.97 11.77
N SER A 136 -14.97 10.75 12.85
CA SER A 136 -15.69 10.37 14.06
C SER A 136 -17.18 10.42 13.72
N PRO A 137 -17.98 9.42 14.12
CA PRO A 137 -19.43 9.37 13.86
C PRO A 137 -20.22 10.53 14.51
N LEU A 138 -19.52 11.41 15.24
CA LEU A 138 -20.02 12.63 15.87
C LEU A 138 -19.65 13.91 15.09
N MET A 139 -18.93 13.83 13.96
CA MET A 139 -18.56 14.99 13.16
C MET A 139 -19.47 15.11 11.93
N PRO A 140 -20.09 16.28 11.68
CA PRO A 140 -20.91 16.48 10.48
C PRO A 140 -20.08 16.28 9.20
N GLU A 141 -20.68 15.67 8.18
CA GLU A 141 -20.07 15.24 6.90
C GLU A 141 -19.30 16.34 6.13
N GLN A 142 -19.48 17.61 6.51
CA GLN A 142 -18.97 18.78 5.79
C GLN A 142 -17.50 19.13 6.11
N GLN A 143 -16.79 18.33 6.91
CA GLN A 143 -15.43 18.66 7.37
C GLN A 143 -14.38 17.57 7.19
N GLN A 144 -14.62 16.58 6.33
CA GLN A 144 -13.53 15.77 5.76
C GLN A 144 -12.74 16.64 4.77
N ALA A 145 -11.86 17.49 5.29
CA ALA A 145 -10.91 18.23 4.47
C ALA A 145 -9.87 17.24 3.94
N THR A 146 -10.18 16.57 2.82
CA THR A 146 -9.18 15.83 2.06
C THR A 146 -8.14 16.85 1.57
N SER A 147 -6.86 16.58 1.80
CA SER A 147 -5.81 17.44 1.28
C SER A 147 -5.96 17.61 -0.24
N PRO A 148 -5.77 18.82 -0.79
CA PRO A 148 -5.81 19.02 -2.24
C PRO A 148 -4.72 18.23 -3.00
N ILE A 149 -3.71 17.70 -2.29
CA ILE A 149 -2.63 16.88 -2.87
C ILE A 149 -2.88 15.37 -2.73
N SER A 150 -4.00 14.96 -2.13
CA SER A 150 -4.34 13.55 -1.86
C SER A 150 -4.28 12.66 -3.11
N VAL A 151 -4.88 13.12 -4.22
CA VAL A 151 -4.86 12.38 -5.50
C VAL A 151 -3.42 12.18 -6.00
N LEU A 152 -2.58 13.21 -5.89
CA LEU A 152 -1.17 13.12 -6.29
C LEU A 152 -0.41 12.17 -5.38
N LYS A 153 -0.65 12.21 -4.06
CA LYS A 153 -0.05 11.27 -3.11
C LYS A 153 -0.37 9.83 -3.50
N THR A 154 -1.65 9.52 -3.74
CA THR A 154 -2.08 8.17 -4.15
C THR A 154 -1.42 7.75 -5.45
N PHE A 155 -1.33 8.65 -6.43
CA PHE A 155 -0.67 8.35 -7.70
C PHE A 155 0.83 8.04 -7.51
N ILE A 156 1.55 8.83 -6.71
CA ILE A 156 2.97 8.61 -6.40
C ILE A 156 3.17 7.29 -5.64
N GLU A 157 2.33 7.01 -4.65
CA GLU A 157 2.45 5.80 -3.82
C GLU A 157 2.13 4.51 -4.59
N ASN A 158 1.26 4.59 -5.59
CA ASN A 158 0.98 3.47 -6.51
C ASN A 158 2.21 3.10 -7.36
N GLU A 159 3.10 4.04 -7.63
CA GLU A 159 4.35 3.84 -8.39
C GLU A 159 5.52 3.37 -7.51
N ASN A 160 5.25 2.78 -6.35
CA ASN A 160 6.26 2.34 -5.38
C ASN A 160 7.15 3.47 -4.81
N ILE A 161 6.64 4.70 -4.79
CA ILE A 161 7.35 5.85 -4.23
C ILE A 161 6.71 6.22 -2.89
N LYS A 162 7.51 6.35 -1.84
CA LYS A 162 7.02 6.82 -0.55
C LYS A 162 7.08 8.35 -0.50
N LEU A 163 5.94 8.99 -0.28
CA LEU A 163 5.90 10.40 0.09
C LEU A 163 6.13 10.52 1.60
N GLN A 164 7.17 11.22 2.02
CA GLN A 164 7.52 11.39 3.43
C GLN A 164 7.58 12.88 3.77
N GLU A 165 6.89 13.28 4.84
CA GLU A 165 6.96 14.64 5.36
C GLU A 165 8.39 14.99 5.74
N LEU A 166 8.85 16.15 5.27
CA LEU A 166 10.15 16.73 5.56
C LEU A 166 9.94 18.13 6.12
N ASN A 167 10.10 18.26 7.42
CA ASN A 167 10.11 19.56 8.09
C ASN A 167 11.56 20.04 8.23
N LEU A 168 11.95 21.02 7.41
CA LEU A 168 13.31 21.55 7.34
C LEU A 168 13.74 22.29 8.63
N PHE A 169 12.79 22.70 9.48
CA PHE A 169 13.11 23.31 10.79
C PHE A 169 13.68 22.30 11.79
N ASN A 170 13.35 21.02 11.62
CA ASN A 170 13.61 19.97 12.61
C ASN A 170 14.79 19.06 12.24
N VAL A 171 15.44 19.30 11.11
CA VAL A 171 16.54 18.48 10.61
C VAL A 171 17.81 19.31 10.44
N ASP A 172 18.94 18.69 10.75
CA ASP A 172 20.26 19.30 10.53
C ASP A 172 20.83 18.98 9.13
N ALA A 173 20.29 17.94 8.47
CA ALA A 173 20.60 17.55 7.11
C ALA A 173 19.40 16.82 6.50
N ILE A 174 19.21 16.92 5.18
CA ILE A 174 18.19 16.14 4.47
C ILE A 174 18.65 14.66 4.45
N PRO A 175 17.80 13.70 4.85
CA PRO A 175 18.18 12.29 4.89
C PRO A 175 18.65 11.75 3.53
N ALA A 176 19.78 11.02 3.53
CA ALA A 176 20.44 10.55 2.31
C ALA A 176 19.61 9.53 1.49
N GLU A 177 18.60 8.93 2.10
CA GLU A 177 17.63 8.06 1.43
C GLU A 177 16.62 8.83 0.56
N MET A 178 16.43 10.13 0.80
CA MET A 178 15.61 10.98 -0.05
C MET A 178 16.41 11.34 -1.31
N LYS A 179 15.82 11.15 -2.48
CA LYS A 179 16.46 11.47 -3.77
C LYS A 179 15.80 12.64 -4.49
N THR A 180 14.70 13.12 -3.95
CA THR A 180 13.89 14.18 -4.55
C THR A 180 13.16 14.90 -3.44
N ILE A 181 13.12 16.24 -3.55
CA ILE A 181 12.39 17.11 -2.64
C ILE A 181 11.25 17.75 -3.41
N MET A 182 10.05 17.68 -2.85
CA MET A 182 8.84 18.25 -3.41
C MET A 182 8.41 19.45 -2.57
N ILE A 183 8.43 20.63 -3.20
CA ILE A 183 7.99 21.91 -2.61
C ILE A 183 6.73 22.34 -3.36
N VAL A 184 5.60 22.44 -2.65
CA VAL A 184 4.29 22.70 -3.27
C VAL A 184 3.66 23.96 -2.68
N GLY A 185 3.77 25.06 -3.42
CA GLY A 185 3.10 26.32 -3.10
C GLY A 185 3.39 26.87 -1.70
N PRO A 186 4.68 27.06 -1.31
CA PRO A 186 5.01 27.71 -0.05
C PRO A 186 4.44 29.15 -0.04
N GLN A 187 3.81 29.55 1.05
CA GLN A 187 3.27 30.89 1.24
C GLN A 187 4.20 31.80 2.07
N TYR A 188 5.24 31.21 2.66
CA TYR A 188 6.29 31.92 3.38
C TYR A 188 7.64 31.58 2.79
N ASP A 189 8.55 32.54 2.87
CA ASP A 189 9.91 32.36 2.40
C ASP A 189 10.67 31.36 3.29
N PHE A 190 11.56 30.59 2.67
CA PHE A 190 12.53 29.77 3.38
C PHE A 190 13.56 30.65 4.08
N SER A 191 13.94 30.29 5.30
CA SER A 191 15.07 30.91 5.99
C SER A 191 16.39 30.57 5.29
N ASP A 192 17.43 31.37 5.55
CA ASP A 192 18.77 31.13 5.01
C ASP A 192 19.30 29.73 5.36
N ARG A 193 18.97 29.23 6.56
CA ARG A 193 19.34 27.88 7.00
C ARG A 193 18.68 26.80 6.12
N GLU A 194 17.38 26.92 5.88
CA GLU A 194 16.64 25.95 5.07
C GLU A 194 17.12 25.97 3.62
N MET A 195 17.42 27.16 3.10
CA MET A 195 18.00 27.33 1.76
C MET A 195 19.39 26.70 1.65
N LEU A 196 20.21 26.72 2.70
CA LEU A 196 21.48 26.00 2.72
C LEU A 196 21.25 24.48 2.66
N LEU A 197 20.35 23.94 3.48
CA LEU A 197 20.01 22.51 3.46
C LEU A 197 19.53 22.03 2.08
N LEU A 198 18.69 22.83 1.41
CA LEU A 198 18.18 22.52 0.08
C LEU A 198 19.23 22.64 -1.04
N ARG A 199 20.27 23.47 -0.84
CA ARG A 199 21.37 23.64 -1.81
C ARG A 199 22.45 22.57 -1.66
N ASP A 200 22.63 22.08 -0.45
CA ASP A 200 23.61 21.04 -0.12
C ASP A 200 23.10 19.62 -0.46
N PHE A 201 21.80 19.50 -0.77
CA PHE A 201 21.13 18.29 -1.25
C PHE A 201 21.27 18.10 -2.76
#